data_AF-A0AA40P204-F1
#
_entry.id   AF-A0AA40P204-F1
#
_cell.length_a   1.000
_cell.length_b   1.000
_cell.length_c   1.000
_cell.angle_alpha   90.00
_cell.angle_beta   90.00
_cell.angle_gamma   90.00
#
_symmetry.space_group_name_H-M   'P 1'
#
loop_
_entity.id
_entity.type
_entity.pdbx_description
1 polymer ?
#
loop_
_entity_poly.entity_id
_entity_poly.type
_entity_poly.pdbx_seq_one_letter_code
_entity_poly.pdbx_strand_id
1 'polypeptide(L)'
;MADQSSFSRYNIHFATLLLSSLAFSQAQAAVEVTSGGAVSQDRIAAIHAESVGHSLRNTDMTVSDLQELQRNSKRNADEIASLKQTINAQAKLIEEFKRGAGSQSLGNASDTSALKSKIDEQNNKIEKLESQISTLKRSSESGANANDVSNLKREISSTQSDLKSLKSTVDSLSNRIK
;
A
#
# COMPACT_ATOMS: atom_id res chain seq x y z
N MET A 1 -89.86 6.31 -101.23
CA MET A 1 -91.02 5.48 -100.83
C MET A 1 -90.57 4.03 -100.95
N ALA A 2 -90.24 3.41 -99.82
CA ALA A 2 -89.98 1.98 -99.75
C ALA A 2 -90.64 1.48 -98.46
N ASP A 3 -91.44 0.45 -98.66
CA ASP A 3 -92.55 0.01 -97.84
C ASP A 3 -92.09 -0.77 -96.60
N GLN A 4 -93.02 -0.84 -95.65
CA GLN A 4 -92.87 -1.36 -94.31
C GLN A 4 -92.78 -2.90 -94.27
N SER A 5 -92.06 -3.40 -93.26
CA SER A 5 -92.43 -4.64 -92.59
C SER A 5 -92.07 -4.52 -91.11
N SER A 6 -93.06 -4.15 -90.29
CA SER A 6 -93.06 -4.40 -88.84
C SER A 6 -93.44 -5.85 -88.56
N PHE A 7 -92.92 -6.43 -87.48
CA PHE A 7 -93.62 -7.15 -86.39
C PHE A 7 -92.54 -7.74 -85.48
N SER A 8 -92.21 -7.12 -84.33
CA SER A 8 -92.95 -7.11 -83.05
C SER A 8 -92.61 -8.29 -82.12
N ARG A 9 -91.74 -7.94 -81.15
CA ARG A 9 -91.78 -8.25 -79.70
C ARG A 9 -91.46 -9.68 -79.23
N TYR A 10 -90.37 -9.77 -78.47
CA TYR A 10 -90.37 -10.32 -77.10
C TYR A 10 -89.39 -9.53 -76.23
N ASN A 11 -89.91 -8.91 -75.16
CA ASN A 11 -89.12 -8.38 -74.05
C ASN A 11 -89.03 -9.47 -72.98
N ILE A 12 -87.81 -9.80 -72.50
CA ILE A 12 -87.61 -10.42 -71.19
C ILE A 12 -86.41 -9.73 -70.51
N HIS A 13 -86.68 -9.16 -69.35
CA HIS A 13 -85.75 -8.50 -68.42
C HIS A 13 -84.74 -9.50 -67.82
N PHE A 14 -83.47 -9.10 -67.66
CA PHE A 14 -82.58 -9.73 -66.67
C PHE A 14 -81.54 -8.74 -66.11
N ALA A 15 -81.67 -8.54 -64.78
CA ALA A 15 -80.73 -8.10 -63.75
C ALA A 15 -79.45 -7.30 -64.11
N THR A 16 -79.36 -6.12 -63.50
CA THR A 16 -78.10 -5.45 -63.12
C THR A 16 -77.26 -6.34 -62.20
N LEU A 17 -76.00 -6.60 -62.56
CA LEU A 17 -74.99 -7.15 -61.65
C LEU A 17 -73.81 -6.18 -61.56
N LEU A 18 -73.81 -5.38 -60.50
CA LEU A 18 -72.73 -4.47 -60.13
C LEU A 18 -71.62 -5.31 -59.47
N LEU A 19 -70.67 -5.82 -60.25
CA LEU A 19 -69.49 -6.49 -59.71
C LEU A 19 -68.48 -5.44 -59.22
N SER A 20 -68.70 -5.01 -57.98
CA SER A 20 -67.69 -4.39 -57.12
C SER A 20 -66.60 -5.41 -56.80
N SER A 21 -65.65 -5.63 -57.72
CA SER A 21 -64.39 -6.28 -57.40
C SER A 21 -63.43 -5.27 -56.79
N LEU A 22 -63.53 -5.05 -55.48
CA LEU A 22 -62.41 -4.55 -54.69
C LEU A 22 -61.32 -5.61 -54.75
N ALA A 23 -60.32 -5.42 -55.62
CA ALA A 23 -59.07 -6.14 -55.50
C ALA A 23 -58.45 -5.75 -54.14
N PHE A 24 -58.50 -6.68 -53.19
CA PHE A 24 -57.73 -6.59 -51.96
C PHE A 24 -56.25 -6.68 -52.35
N SER A 25 -55.61 -5.55 -52.62
CA SER A 25 -54.15 -5.49 -52.70
C SER A 25 -53.61 -5.71 -51.29
N GLN A 26 -53.30 -6.96 -50.96
CA GLN A 26 -52.43 -7.25 -49.84
C GLN A 26 -51.06 -6.68 -50.20
N ALA A 27 -50.72 -5.50 -49.67
CA ALA A 27 -49.37 -4.98 -49.72
C ALA A 27 -48.48 -5.90 -48.89
N GLN A 28 -47.94 -6.94 -49.52
CA GLN A 28 -46.92 -7.78 -48.92
C GLN A 28 -45.65 -6.94 -48.89
N ALA A 29 -45.29 -6.43 -47.71
CA ALA A 29 -44.01 -5.78 -47.49
C ALA A 29 -42.90 -6.81 -47.75
N ALA A 30 -42.29 -6.75 -48.93
CA ALA A 30 -41.16 -7.60 -49.27
C ALA A 30 -39.95 -7.18 -48.44
N VAL A 31 -39.21 -8.16 -47.92
CA VAL A 31 -37.88 -7.92 -47.36
C VAL A 31 -36.94 -7.64 -48.53
N GLU A 32 -36.54 -6.38 -48.69
CA GLU A 32 -35.62 -5.96 -49.74
C GLU A 32 -34.18 -5.98 -49.23
N VAL A 33 -33.29 -6.65 -49.96
CA VAL A 33 -31.85 -6.62 -49.69
C VAL A 33 -31.23 -5.66 -50.69
N THR A 34 -30.76 -4.52 -50.19
CA THR A 34 -30.10 -3.50 -51.01
C THR A 34 -28.58 -3.59 -50.86
N SER A 35 -27.84 -3.02 -51.81
CA SER A 35 -26.38 -2.94 -51.77
C SER A 35 -25.84 -1.79 -50.91
N GLY A 36 -26.73 -0.96 -50.34
CA GLY A 36 -26.36 0.11 -49.43
C GLY A 36 -25.86 -0.44 -48.10
N GLY A 37 -24.86 0.22 -47.50
CA GLY A 37 -24.44 -0.10 -46.14
C GLY A 37 -25.52 0.29 -45.12
N ALA A 38 -25.60 -0.46 -44.02
CA ALA A 38 -26.53 -0.13 -42.94
C ALA A 38 -26.19 1.23 -42.30
N VAL A 39 -27.22 2.03 -42.02
CA VAL A 39 -27.09 3.35 -41.41
C VAL A 39 -27.35 3.29 -39.90
N SER A 40 -26.97 4.34 -39.17
CA SER A 40 -26.99 4.35 -37.69
C SER A 40 -28.37 4.08 -37.07
N GLN A 41 -29.44 4.45 -37.77
CA GLN A 41 -30.83 4.29 -37.34
C GLN A 41 -31.40 2.90 -37.65
N ASP A 42 -30.72 2.13 -38.50
CA ASP A 42 -31.17 0.79 -38.87
C ASP A 42 -31.14 -0.12 -37.64
N ARG A 43 -32.20 -0.91 -37.49
CA ARG A 43 -32.31 -1.90 -36.42
C ARG A 43 -31.63 -3.19 -36.85
N ILE A 44 -30.98 -3.85 -35.89
CA ILE A 44 -30.41 -5.17 -36.11
C ILE A 44 -31.55 -6.19 -36.06
N ALA A 45 -31.62 -7.08 -37.04
CA ALA A 45 -32.56 -8.19 -37.05
C ALA A 45 -31.92 -9.46 -36.46
N ALA A 46 -32.66 -10.17 -35.63
CA ALA A 46 -32.31 -11.51 -35.18
C ALA A 46 -33.04 -12.55 -36.04
N ILE A 47 -32.33 -13.62 -36.40
CA ILE A 47 -32.91 -14.77 -37.07
C ILE A 47 -33.45 -15.70 -35.98
N HIS A 48 -34.75 -15.96 -35.99
CA HIS A 48 -35.40 -16.90 -35.11
C HIS A 48 -35.73 -18.19 -35.87
N ALA A 49 -35.26 -19.33 -35.37
CA ALA A 49 -35.62 -20.63 -35.92
C ALA A 49 -36.99 -21.08 -35.40
N GLU A 50 -37.86 -21.45 -36.33
CA GLU A 50 -39.21 -21.93 -36.06
C GLU A 50 -39.33 -23.41 -36.44
N SER A 51 -40.44 -24.05 -36.07
CA SER A 51 -40.70 -25.46 -36.40
C SER A 51 -40.70 -25.74 -37.90
N VAL A 52 -41.04 -24.73 -38.72
CA VAL A 52 -41.02 -24.80 -40.18
C VAL A 52 -40.37 -23.53 -40.73
N GLY A 53 -39.05 -23.39 -40.56
CA GLY A 53 -38.24 -22.36 -41.21
C GLY A 53 -37.63 -21.32 -40.27
N HIS A 54 -37.43 -20.10 -40.79
CA HIS A 54 -36.82 -19.00 -40.05
C HIS A 54 -37.61 -17.70 -40.25
N SER A 55 -37.74 -16.91 -39.18
CA SER A 55 -38.30 -15.55 -39.23
C SER A 55 -37.27 -14.51 -38.82
N LEU A 56 -37.38 -13.31 -39.37
CA LEU A 56 -36.61 -12.14 -38.95
C LEU A 56 -37.39 -11.37 -37.91
N ARG A 57 -36.77 -11.11 -36.76
CA ARG A 57 -37.34 -10.30 -35.69
C ARG A 57 -36.48 -9.08 -35.47
N ASN A 58 -37.08 -7.90 -35.51
CA ASN A 58 -36.36 -6.69 -35.14
C ASN A 58 -35.94 -6.79 -33.67
N THR A 59 -34.68 -6.47 -33.40
CA THR A 59 -34.22 -6.23 -32.04
C THR A 59 -34.49 -4.77 -31.65
N ASP A 60 -34.35 -4.48 -30.37
CA ASP A 60 -34.38 -3.10 -29.87
C ASP A 60 -33.03 -2.39 -30.01
N MET A 61 -32.03 -3.05 -30.64
CA MET A 61 -30.72 -2.46 -30.90
C MET A 61 -30.62 -1.91 -32.32
N THR A 62 -29.98 -0.75 -32.42
CA THR A 62 -29.61 -0.12 -33.69
C THR A 62 -28.15 -0.38 -34.05
N VAL A 63 -27.78 -0.08 -35.30
CA VAL A 63 -26.38 -0.04 -35.73
C VAL A 63 -25.58 0.97 -34.89
N SER A 64 -26.19 2.09 -34.48
CA SER A 64 -25.54 3.06 -33.58
C SER A 64 -25.16 2.43 -32.25
N ASP A 65 -26.06 1.67 -31.64
CA ASP A 65 -25.81 1.00 -30.35
C ASP A 65 -24.67 -0.02 -30.45
N LEU A 66 -24.61 -0.78 -31.56
CA LEU A 66 -23.49 -1.69 -31.82
C LEU A 66 -22.16 -0.95 -32.02
N GLN A 67 -22.17 0.18 -32.74
CA GLN A 67 -20.98 1.00 -32.91
C GLN A 67 -20.52 1.61 -31.58
N GLU A 68 -21.44 2.03 -30.72
CA GLU A 68 -21.13 2.51 -29.37
C GLU A 68 -20.54 1.41 -28.50
N LEU A 69 -21.12 0.20 -28.53
CA LEU A 69 -20.57 -0.96 -27.85
C LEU A 69 -19.14 -1.26 -28.32
N GLN A 70 -18.87 -1.19 -29.62
CA GLN A 70 -17.53 -1.38 -30.17
C GLN A 70 -16.56 -0.28 -29.69
N ARG A 71 -16.97 0.98 -29.70
CA ARG A 71 -16.16 2.11 -29.19
C ARG A 71 -15.85 1.95 -27.71
N ASN A 72 -16.85 1.57 -26.91
CA ASN A 72 -16.69 1.32 -25.48
C ASN A 72 -15.76 0.14 -25.22
N SER A 73 -15.90 -0.96 -25.95
CA SER A 73 -15.00 -2.11 -25.88
C SER A 73 -13.54 -1.72 -26.16
N LYS A 74 -13.31 -0.89 -27.18
CA LYS A 74 -11.96 -0.36 -27.49
C LYS A 74 -11.41 0.52 -26.36
N ARG A 75 -12.21 1.47 -25.86
CA ARG A 75 -11.81 2.32 -24.73
C ARG A 75 -11.47 1.50 -23.48
N ASN A 76 -12.28 0.50 -23.16
CA ASN A 76 -12.03 -0.40 -22.03
C ASN A 76 -10.71 -1.17 -22.21
N ALA A 77 -10.39 -1.62 -23.42
CA ALA A 77 -9.11 -2.29 -23.70
C ALA A 77 -7.92 -1.34 -23.48
N ASP A 78 -8.04 -0.09 -23.91
CA ASP A 78 -7.01 0.94 -23.71
C ASP A 78 -6.83 1.29 -22.22
N GLU A 79 -7.92 1.43 -21.47
CA GLU A 79 -7.90 1.66 -20.02
C GLU A 79 -7.26 0.49 -19.26
N ILE A 80 -7.60 -0.75 -19.62
CA ILE A 80 -6.98 -1.94 -19.04
C ILE A 80 -5.46 -1.96 -19.29
N ALA A 81 -5.01 -1.56 -20.49
CA ALA A 81 -3.58 -1.45 -20.79
C ALA A 81 -2.88 -0.41 -19.90
N SER A 82 -3.51 0.76 -19.72
CA SER A 82 -3.02 1.82 -18.83
C SER A 82 -2.95 1.39 -17.36
N LEU A 83 -3.99 0.69 -16.87
CA LEU A 83 -4.01 0.14 -15.52
C LEU A 83 -2.91 -0.89 -15.31
N LYS A 84 -2.68 -1.79 -16.28
CA LYS A 84 -1.55 -2.75 -16.23
C LYS A 84 -0.21 -2.03 -16.16
N GLN A 85 -0.01 -0.95 -16.90
CA GLN A 85 1.21 -0.15 -16.82
C GLN A 85 1.39 0.48 -15.42
N THR A 86 0.31 1.03 -14.87
CA THR A 86 0.31 1.63 -13.53
C THR A 86 0.63 0.60 -12.45
N ILE A 87 0.00 -0.58 -12.51
CA ILE A 87 0.27 -1.69 -11.57
C ILE A 87 1.74 -2.13 -11.66
N ASN A 88 2.31 -2.25 -12.86
CA ASN A 88 3.72 -2.58 -13.03
C ASN A 88 4.66 -1.51 -12.45
N ALA A 89 4.32 -0.23 -12.63
CA ALA A 89 5.09 0.86 -12.01
C ALA A 89 5.01 0.82 -10.48
N GLN A 90 3.83 0.59 -9.93
CA GLN A 90 3.64 0.41 -8.49
C GLN A 90 4.39 -0.80 -7.94
N ALA A 91 4.38 -1.93 -8.66
CA ALA A 91 5.13 -3.13 -8.27
C ALA A 91 6.64 -2.86 -8.18
N LYS A 92 7.19 -2.12 -9.15
CA LYS A 92 8.60 -1.67 -9.11
C LYS A 92 8.86 -0.76 -7.91
N LEU A 93 8.00 0.23 -7.64
CA LEU A 93 8.14 1.12 -6.48
C LEU A 93 8.09 0.35 -5.16
N ILE A 94 7.22 -0.65 -5.04
CA ILE A 94 7.13 -1.51 -3.85
C ILE A 94 8.42 -2.33 -3.69
N GLU A 95 8.97 -2.88 -4.78
CA GLU A 95 10.22 -3.63 -4.75
C GLU A 95 11.41 -2.73 -4.36
N GLU A 96 11.48 -1.51 -4.90
CA GLU A 96 12.46 -0.50 -4.52
C GLU A 96 12.34 -0.10 -3.05
N PHE A 97 11.11 0.17 -2.59
CA PHE A 97 10.84 0.49 -1.19
C PHE A 97 11.25 -0.65 -0.27
N LYS A 98 10.90 -1.91 -0.59
CA LYS A 98 11.33 -3.09 0.19
C LYS A 98 12.84 -3.22 0.24
N ARG A 99 13.53 -3.00 -0.88
CA ARG A 99 15.00 -3.04 -0.96
C ARG A 99 15.64 -1.91 -0.13
N GLY A 100 15.07 -0.71 -0.18
CA GLY A 100 15.47 0.44 0.63
C GLY A 100 15.24 0.21 2.13
N ALA A 101 14.04 -0.23 2.52
CA ALA A 101 13.69 -0.54 3.89
C ALA A 101 14.52 -1.70 4.47
N GLY A 102 14.83 -2.72 3.65
CA GLY A 102 15.75 -3.79 4.03
C GLY A 102 17.18 -3.29 4.30
N SER A 103 17.68 -2.37 3.47
CA SER A 103 19.02 -1.77 3.66
C SER A 103 19.07 -0.82 4.86
N GLN A 104 18.01 -0.04 5.10
CA GLN A 104 17.95 0.86 6.25
C GLN A 104 17.75 0.13 7.58
N SER A 105 17.01 -0.99 7.60
CA SER A 105 16.84 -1.81 8.80
C SER A 105 18.15 -2.46 9.25
N LEU A 106 18.96 -2.97 8.31
CA LEU A 106 20.25 -3.59 8.62
C LEU A 106 21.28 -2.58 9.16
N GLY A 107 21.36 -1.39 8.58
CA GLY A 107 22.24 -0.32 9.09
C GLY A 107 21.82 0.19 10.47
N ASN A 108 20.52 0.43 10.67
CA ASN A 108 20.02 0.94 11.96
C ASN A 108 20.17 -0.09 13.09
N ALA A 109 20.00 -1.38 12.81
CA ALA A 109 20.16 -2.44 13.81
C ALA A 109 21.63 -2.64 14.22
N SER A 110 22.57 -2.58 13.26
CA SER A 110 24.00 -2.65 13.56
C SER A 110 24.47 -1.43 14.35
N ASP A 111 24.02 -0.24 13.96
CA ASP A 111 24.38 1.01 14.64
C ASP A 111 23.82 1.05 16.06
N THR A 112 22.57 0.61 16.25
CA THR A 112 21.97 0.51 17.59
C THR A 112 22.70 -0.50 18.47
N SER A 113 23.11 -1.64 17.91
CA SER A 113 23.86 -2.67 18.66
C SER A 113 25.26 -2.18 19.04
N ALA A 114 25.94 -1.48 18.13
CA ALA A 114 27.24 -0.86 18.39
C ALA A 114 27.14 0.24 19.45
N LEU A 115 26.10 1.09 19.38
CA LEU A 115 25.82 2.11 20.39
C LEU A 115 25.54 1.49 21.76
N LYS A 116 24.72 0.43 21.82
CA LYS A 116 24.43 -0.30 23.07
C LYS A 116 25.70 -0.87 23.69
N SER A 117 26.53 -1.55 22.90
CA SER A 117 27.81 -2.08 23.38
C SER A 117 28.74 -0.98 23.92
N LYS A 118 28.78 0.19 23.26
CA LYS A 118 29.56 1.34 23.72
C LYS A 118 29.03 1.93 25.03
N ILE A 119 27.70 1.98 25.19
CA ILE A 119 27.05 2.41 26.44
C ILE A 119 27.41 1.43 27.57
N ASP A 120 27.31 0.13 27.34
CA ASP A 120 27.64 -0.88 28.35
C ASP A 120 29.13 -0.79 28.75
N GLU A 121 30.03 -0.56 27.81
CA GLU A 121 31.46 -0.34 28.10
C GLU A 121 31.70 0.94 28.92
N GLN A 122 30.99 2.03 28.59
CA GLN A 122 31.05 3.27 29.37
C GLN A 122 30.50 3.09 30.78
N ASN A 123 29.41 2.34 30.95
CA ASN A 123 28.83 2.08 32.27
C ASN A 123 29.82 1.32 33.18
N ASN A 124 30.47 0.29 32.64
CA ASN A 124 31.53 -0.44 33.35
C ASN A 124 32.72 0.47 33.74
N LYS A 125 33.08 1.44 32.88
CA LYS A 125 34.14 2.41 33.21
C LYS A 125 33.72 3.36 34.32
N ILE A 126 32.45 3.82 34.31
CA ILE A 126 31.89 4.67 35.37
C ILE A 126 31.90 3.92 36.71
N GLU A 127 31.41 2.69 36.76
CA GLU A 127 31.39 1.88 37.99
C GLU A 127 32.81 1.69 38.58
N LYS A 128 33.81 1.47 37.71
CA LYS A 128 35.22 1.39 38.15
C LYS A 128 35.71 2.72 38.73
N LEU A 129 35.40 3.84 38.08
CA LEU A 129 35.77 5.17 38.57
C LEU A 129 35.08 5.47 39.91
N GLU A 130 33.80 5.13 40.07
CA GLU A 130 33.07 5.28 41.33
C GLU A 130 33.69 4.47 42.46
N SER A 131 34.13 3.23 42.18
CA SER A 131 34.85 2.39 43.14
C SER A 131 36.20 2.98 43.53
N GLN A 132 36.96 3.51 42.56
CA GLN A 132 38.22 4.18 42.82
C GLN A 132 38.03 5.45 43.67
N ILE A 133 37.02 6.27 43.36
CA ILE A 133 36.66 7.46 44.14
C ILE A 133 36.26 7.07 45.56
N SER A 134 35.43 6.04 45.71
CA SER A 134 35.01 5.55 47.04
C SER A 134 36.20 5.07 47.86
N THR A 135 37.16 4.39 47.23
CA THR A 135 38.39 3.94 47.88
C THR A 135 39.26 5.12 48.27
N LEU A 136 39.43 6.11 47.38
CA LEU A 136 40.20 7.32 47.66
C LEU A 136 39.57 8.17 48.76
N LYS A 137 38.23 8.29 48.77
CA LYS A 137 37.49 8.98 49.83
C LYS A 137 37.69 8.27 51.15
N ARG A 138 37.56 6.95 51.18
CA ARG A 138 37.83 6.14 52.39
C ARG A 138 39.28 6.25 52.84
N SER A 139 40.26 6.28 51.95
CA SER A 139 41.66 6.47 52.33
C SER A 139 41.96 7.89 52.80
N SER A 140 41.20 8.89 52.31
CA SER A 140 41.29 10.28 52.77
C SER A 140 40.60 10.49 54.12
N GLU A 141 39.46 9.84 54.36
CA GLU A 141 38.71 9.88 55.63
C GLU A 141 39.36 9.01 56.71
N SER A 142 39.97 7.88 56.32
CA SER A 142 40.79 7.07 57.20
C SER A 142 42.13 7.75 57.36
N GLY A 143 42.19 8.76 58.23
CA GLY A 143 43.39 9.51 58.57
C GLY A 143 44.50 8.62 59.13
N ALA A 144 45.20 7.90 58.25
CA ALA A 144 46.45 7.20 58.55
C ALA A 144 47.42 8.16 59.26
N ASN A 145 47.43 9.42 58.84
CA ASN A 145 48.22 10.47 59.47
C ASN A 145 47.81 10.77 60.92
N ALA A 146 46.56 10.64 61.34
CA ALA A 146 46.13 11.03 62.69
C ALA A 146 46.50 9.98 63.75
N ASN A 147 46.34 8.69 63.42
CA ASN A 147 46.72 7.60 64.32
C ASN A 147 48.25 7.43 64.37
N ASP A 148 48.93 7.53 63.23
CA ASP A 148 50.39 7.42 63.18
C ASP A 148 51.07 8.59 63.90
N VAL A 149 50.56 9.83 63.76
CA VAL A 149 51.05 10.99 64.53
C VAL A 149 50.77 10.82 66.02
N SER A 150 49.62 10.28 66.41
CA SER A 150 49.30 10.03 67.82
C SER A 150 50.18 8.93 68.43
N ASN A 151 50.52 7.90 67.65
CA ASN A 151 51.45 6.83 68.04
C ASN A 151 52.88 7.37 68.19
N LEU A 152 53.37 8.11 67.18
CA LEU A 152 54.68 8.76 67.22
C LEU A 152 54.80 9.74 68.39
N LYS A 153 53.75 10.51 68.69
CA LYS A 153 53.73 11.43 69.84
C LYS A 153 53.84 10.68 71.18
N ARG A 154 53.18 9.52 71.32
CA ARG A 154 53.30 8.67 72.51
C ARG A 154 54.70 8.09 72.65
N GLU A 155 55.27 7.59 71.56
CA GLU A 155 56.62 7.01 71.55
C GLU A 155 57.68 8.06 71.89
N ILE A 156 57.63 9.25 71.29
CA ILE A 156 58.51 10.39 71.63
C ILE A 156 58.39 10.78 73.10
N SER A 157 57.16 10.81 73.64
CA SER A 157 56.94 11.14 75.06
C SER A 157 57.57 10.10 75.98
N SER A 158 57.49 8.80 75.62
CA SER A 158 58.15 7.71 76.34
C SER A 158 59.67 7.87 76.30
N THR A 159 60.25 8.01 75.11
CA THR A 159 61.69 8.20 74.93
C THR A 159 62.21 9.42 75.70
N GLN A 160 61.45 10.51 75.75
CA GLN A 160 61.81 11.70 76.52
C GLN A 160 61.86 11.43 78.02
N SER A 161 60.95 10.62 78.55
CA SER A 161 60.95 10.20 79.97
C SER A 161 62.16 9.31 80.29
N ASP A 162 62.47 8.37 79.40
CA ASP A 162 63.60 7.46 79.55
C ASP A 162 64.93 8.24 79.52
N LEU A 163 65.06 9.20 78.60
CA LEU A 163 66.23 10.08 78.52
C LEU A 163 66.41 10.93 79.78
N LYS A 164 65.32 11.46 80.38
CA LYS A 164 65.40 12.21 81.65
C LYS A 164 65.89 11.31 82.78
N SER A 165 65.39 10.09 82.85
CA SER A 165 65.81 9.10 83.86
C SER A 165 67.28 8.71 83.69
N LEU A 166 67.71 8.49 82.45
CA LEU A 166 69.10 8.21 82.11
C LEU A 166 70.01 9.39 82.47
N LYS A 167 69.61 10.62 82.13
CA LYS A 167 70.34 11.84 82.49
C LYS A 167 70.52 11.97 84.00
N SER A 168 69.45 11.77 84.78
CA SER A 168 69.53 11.81 86.26
C SER A 168 70.49 10.76 86.82
N THR A 169 70.51 9.57 86.21
CA THR A 169 71.41 8.47 86.62
C THR A 169 72.86 8.84 86.31
N VAL A 170 73.13 9.41 85.13
CA VAL A 170 74.46 9.88 84.73
C VAL A 170 74.94 11.03 85.61
N ASP A 171 74.09 12.03 85.89
CA ASP A 171 74.42 13.16 86.76
C ASP A 171 74.73 12.66 88.19
N SER A 172 73.96 11.69 88.70
CA SER A 172 74.22 11.06 90.00
C SER A 172 75.54 10.29 90.03
N LEU A 173 75.87 9.57 88.96
CA LEU A 173 77.14 8.85 88.85
C LEU A 173 78.31 9.82 88.74
N SER A 174 78.18 10.90 87.96
CA SER A 174 79.20 11.94 87.82
C SER A 174 79.51 12.61 89.17
N ASN A 175 78.47 12.90 89.97
CA ASN A 175 78.63 13.45 91.31
C ASN A 175 79.25 12.48 92.33
N ARG A 176 79.20 11.16 92.08
CA ARG A 176 79.87 10.15 92.91
C ARG A 176 81.33 9.90 92.52
N ILE A 177 81.71 10.27 91.30
CA ILE A 177 83.08 10.11 90.76
C ILE A 177 83.93 11.37 91.04
N LYS A 178 83.30 12.52 91.28
CA LYS A 178 83.96 13.74 91.77
C LYS A 178 84.10 13.72 93.28
#